data_AF-A0A7X7G892-F1
#
_entry.id   AF-A0A7X7G892-F1
#
_cell.length_a   1.000
_cell.length_b   1.000
_cell.length_c   1.000
_cell.angle_alpha   90.00
_cell.angle_beta   90.00
_cell.angle_gamma   90.00
#
_symmetry.space_group_name_H-M   'P 1'
#
loop_
_entity.id
_entity.type
_entity.pdbx_description
1 polymer ?
#
loop_
_entity_poly.entity_id
_entity_poly.type
_entity_poly.pdbx_seq_one_letter_code
_entity_poly.pdbx_strand_id
1 'polypeptide(L)'
;MDIVVDVAQFIVNEILDVPAFLVGIVTAIGLIALRRSSGKVVGGALKATLGFLILGAGANVVVAALDPLGTMILGATGAQGVVPTNEAIVSIAQADFGAQVAWVMILGFALSIVLARFTPLRYVFLTGHHVFFMATMLTVVLAAADMESFTLVIAGAVLLAVIMVVMPAFAQPWTRKVTGGDTIAMGHFGSLGYIAAGATGQAVGRTSKSTEDMKLPESLRFLRDSMVATALSMVLFYIIFSIAYLARVGADEAYALFGSADGGNYFVTSIMQGLMFGVGVAIILFGVRTILGELVPAFQGIAERVVPGAKPALDCPIVFPYAPNAVLI
;
A
#
# COMPACT_ATOMS: atom_id res chain seq x y z
N MET A 1 -39.24 -17.56 13.87
CA MET A 1 -37.99 -16.98 13.34
C MET A 1 -37.99 -15.52 13.78
N ASP A 2 -37.01 -15.15 14.58
CA ASP A 2 -36.97 -13.82 15.20
C ASP A 2 -36.49 -12.81 14.17
N ILE A 3 -37.40 -12.00 13.64
CA ILE A 3 -37.11 -10.92 12.68
C ILE A 3 -35.96 -10.04 13.16
N VAL A 4 -35.79 -9.87 14.48
CA VAL A 4 -34.69 -9.11 15.08
C VAL A 4 -33.34 -9.81 14.88
N VAL A 5 -33.30 -11.13 15.03
CA VAL A 5 -32.09 -11.94 14.79
C VAL A 5 -31.77 -11.97 13.30
N ASP A 6 -32.78 -12.13 12.44
CA ASP A 6 -32.61 -12.14 10.99
C ASP A 6 -32.11 -10.78 10.46
N VAL A 7 -32.62 -9.66 10.98
CA VAL A 7 -32.15 -8.30 10.64
C VAL A 7 -30.74 -8.06 11.17
N ALA A 8 -30.42 -8.51 12.39
CA ALA A 8 -29.07 -8.38 12.94
C ALA A 8 -28.05 -9.21 12.15
N GLN A 9 -28.38 -10.44 11.79
CA GLN A 9 -27.54 -11.29 10.94
C GLN A 9 -27.36 -10.69 9.55
N PHE A 10 -28.42 -10.13 8.95
CA PHE A 10 -28.31 -9.42 7.69
C PHE A 10 -27.36 -8.21 7.79
N ILE A 11 -27.50 -7.36 8.81
CA ILE A 11 -26.61 -6.20 8.98
C ILE A 11 -25.16 -6.65 9.18
N VAL A 12 -24.93 -7.67 9.99
CA VAL A 12 -23.57 -8.14 10.27
C VAL A 12 -22.97 -8.80 9.04
N ASN A 13 -23.62 -9.83 8.51
CA ASN A 13 -23.04 -10.68 7.47
C ASN A 13 -23.06 -10.02 6.08
N GLU A 14 -24.10 -9.24 5.76
CA GLU A 14 -24.29 -8.72 4.40
C GLU A 14 -23.85 -7.25 4.25
N ILE A 15 -23.68 -6.51 5.36
CA ILE A 15 -23.26 -5.11 5.32
C ILE A 15 -21.90 -4.92 5.98
N LEU A 16 -21.73 -5.37 7.22
CA LEU A 16 -20.48 -5.14 7.95
C LEU A 16 -19.35 -6.07 7.52
N ASP A 17 -19.67 -7.28 7.07
CA ASP A 17 -18.69 -8.24 6.56
C ASP A 17 -18.22 -7.94 5.13
N VAL A 18 -18.88 -7.01 4.43
CA VAL A 18 -18.48 -6.54 3.10
C VAL A 18 -17.51 -5.36 3.26
N PRO A 19 -16.21 -5.51 2.96
CA PRO A 19 -15.20 -4.48 3.30
C PRO A 19 -15.46 -3.13 2.63
N ALA A 20 -15.98 -3.14 1.39
CA ALA A 20 -16.30 -1.92 0.66
C ALA A 20 -17.39 -1.08 1.36
N PHE A 21 -18.40 -1.72 1.96
CA PHE A 21 -19.46 -1.03 2.68
C PHE A 21 -18.96 -0.50 4.03
N LEU A 22 -18.16 -1.29 4.74
CA LEU A 22 -17.54 -0.88 5.99
C LEU A 22 -16.69 0.40 5.81
N VAL A 23 -15.86 0.45 4.77
CA VAL A 23 -15.06 1.64 4.41
C VAL A 23 -15.94 2.87 4.13
N GLY A 24 -17.06 2.70 3.43
CA GLY A 24 -18.02 3.77 3.18
C GLY A 24 -18.67 4.29 4.46
N ILE A 25 -19.14 3.39 5.33
CA ILE A 25 -19.77 3.73 6.62
C ILE A 25 -18.80 4.51 7.52
N VAL A 26 -17.56 4.04 7.63
CA VAL A 26 -16.52 4.69 8.45
C VAL A 26 -16.20 6.10 7.92
N THR A 27 -16.10 6.24 6.60
CA THR A 27 -15.93 7.55 5.95
C THR A 27 -17.10 8.47 6.29
N ALA A 28 -18.34 7.97 6.22
CA ALA A 28 -19.53 8.73 6.57
C ALA A 28 -19.48 9.25 8.01
N ILE A 29 -19.15 8.36 8.97
CA ILE A 29 -19.03 8.71 10.40
C ILE A 29 -17.98 9.80 10.60
N GLY A 30 -16.80 9.67 9.99
CA GLY A 30 -15.74 10.67 10.08
C GLY A 30 -16.17 12.03 9.54
N LEU A 31 -16.83 12.07 8.37
CA LEU A 31 -17.32 13.31 7.78
C LEU A 31 -18.46 13.95 8.60
N ILE A 32 -19.31 13.14 9.25
CA ILE A 32 -20.33 13.60 10.20
C ILE A 32 -19.66 14.26 11.42
N ALA A 33 -18.61 13.65 11.98
CA ALA A 33 -17.86 14.21 13.11
C ALA A 33 -17.23 15.58 12.78
N LEU A 34 -16.87 15.79 11.51
CA LEU A 34 -16.41 17.09 10.99
C LEU A 34 -17.53 18.09 10.71
N ARG A 35 -18.78 17.73 10.96
CA ARG A 35 -19.97 18.54 10.67
C ARG A 35 -20.04 18.97 9.20
N ARG A 36 -19.65 18.08 8.28
CA ARG A 36 -19.81 18.32 6.84
C ARG A 36 -21.29 18.23 6.44
N SER A 37 -21.65 18.87 5.32
CA SER A 37 -23.02 18.81 4.80
C SER A 37 -23.43 17.38 4.43
N SER A 38 -24.73 17.08 4.47
CA SER A 38 -25.27 15.76 4.12
C SER A 38 -24.78 15.27 2.75
N GLY A 39 -24.75 16.15 1.74
CA GLY A 39 -24.22 15.81 0.41
C GLY A 39 -22.73 15.44 0.40
N LYS A 40 -21.91 16.06 1.27
CA LYS A 40 -20.49 15.70 1.42
C LYS A 40 -20.32 14.36 2.14
N VAL A 41 -21.14 14.09 3.17
CA VAL A 41 -21.13 12.82 3.89
C VAL A 41 -21.49 11.67 2.95
N VAL A 42 -22.62 11.77 2.26
CA VAL A 42 -23.10 10.73 1.32
C VAL A 42 -22.13 10.56 0.15
N GLY A 43 -21.70 11.66 -0.47
CA GLY A 43 -20.77 11.63 -1.59
C GLY A 43 -19.41 11.03 -1.23
N GLY A 44 -18.88 11.37 -0.05
CA GLY A 44 -17.60 10.84 0.43
C GLY A 44 -17.67 9.35 0.78
N ALA A 45 -18.74 8.92 1.45
CA ALA A 45 -18.99 7.52 1.75
C ALA A 45 -19.07 6.65 0.49
N LEU A 46 -19.87 7.08 -0.51
CA LEU A 46 -20.02 6.36 -1.77
C LEU A 46 -18.71 6.30 -2.55
N LYS A 47 -17.96 7.40 -2.62
CA LYS A 47 -16.64 7.40 -3.27
C LYS A 47 -15.66 6.46 -2.58
N ALA A 48 -15.65 6.42 -1.25
CA ALA A 48 -14.79 5.50 -0.51
C ALA A 48 -15.14 4.03 -0.81
N THR A 49 -16.44 3.68 -0.83
CA THR A 49 -16.91 2.35 -1.24
C THR A 49 -16.51 2.01 -2.68
N LEU A 50 -16.75 2.92 -3.63
CA LEU A 50 -16.38 2.71 -5.04
C LEU A 50 -14.87 2.58 -5.23
N GLY A 51 -14.09 3.38 -4.52
CA GLY A 51 -12.63 3.29 -4.53
C GLY A 51 -12.13 1.92 -4.07
N PHE A 52 -12.79 1.32 -3.08
CA PHE A 52 -12.48 -0.04 -2.61
C PHE A 52 -12.82 -1.10 -3.66
N LEU A 53 -13.96 -0.98 -4.33
CA LEU A 53 -14.32 -1.90 -5.42
C LEU A 53 -13.35 -1.82 -6.60
N ILE A 54 -12.89 -0.62 -6.96
CA ILE A 54 -11.86 -0.39 -7.98
C ILE A 54 -10.53 -1.04 -7.56
N LEU A 55 -10.14 -0.91 -6.30
CA LEU A 55 -8.95 -1.55 -5.75
C LEU A 55 -9.01 -3.07 -5.97
N GLY A 56 -10.12 -3.71 -5.58
CA GLY A 56 -10.31 -5.15 -5.77
C GLY A 56 -10.24 -5.57 -7.25
N ALA A 57 -10.82 -4.77 -8.16
CA ALA A 57 -10.74 -5.05 -9.60
C ALA A 57 -9.29 -5.02 -10.11
N GLY A 58 -8.49 -4.03 -9.69
CA GLY A 58 -7.09 -3.93 -10.08
C GLY A 58 -6.24 -5.08 -9.53
N ALA A 59 -6.55 -5.56 -8.32
CA ALA A 59 -5.87 -6.70 -7.74
C ALA A 59 -6.11 -8.01 -8.50
N ASN A 60 -7.33 -8.24 -8.98
CA ASN A 60 -7.60 -9.41 -9.82
C ASN A 60 -6.76 -9.38 -11.10
N VAL A 61 -6.57 -8.20 -11.70
CA VAL A 61 -5.67 -8.03 -12.87
C VAL A 61 -4.23 -8.35 -12.49
N VAL A 62 -3.76 -7.88 -11.33
CA VAL A 62 -2.42 -8.18 -10.85
C VAL A 62 -2.25 -9.68 -10.60
N VAL A 63 -3.14 -10.33 -9.85
CA VAL A 63 -3.08 -11.77 -9.56
C VAL A 63 -3.04 -12.59 -10.86
N ALA A 64 -3.92 -12.29 -11.81
CA ALA A 64 -3.92 -12.96 -13.11
C ALA A 64 -2.60 -12.77 -13.89
N ALA A 65 -1.93 -11.63 -13.72
CA ALA A 65 -0.62 -11.37 -14.30
C ALA A 65 0.55 -11.93 -13.46
N LEU A 66 0.30 -12.47 -12.26
CA LEU A 66 1.33 -13.05 -11.40
C LEU A 66 1.34 -14.58 -11.45
N ASP A 67 0.18 -15.22 -11.61
CA ASP A 67 0.04 -16.68 -11.66
C ASP A 67 0.97 -17.36 -12.71
N PRO A 68 1.01 -16.91 -13.98
CA PRO A 68 1.92 -17.52 -14.95
C PRO A 68 3.39 -17.22 -14.63
N LEU A 69 3.72 -16.04 -14.09
CA LEU A 69 5.08 -15.73 -13.66
C LEU A 69 5.53 -16.64 -12.52
N GLY A 70 4.67 -16.90 -11.54
CA GLY A 70 4.92 -17.83 -10.44
C GLY A 70 5.23 -19.23 -10.96
N THR A 71 4.48 -19.69 -11.98
CA THR A 71 4.73 -20.96 -12.66
C THR A 71 6.09 -20.99 -13.36
N MET A 72 6.46 -19.93 -14.08
CA MET A 72 7.78 -19.82 -14.72
C MET A 72 8.91 -19.82 -13.69
N ILE A 73 8.77 -19.08 -12.59
CA ILE A 73 9.77 -19.03 -11.52
C ILE A 73 9.95 -20.43 -10.90
N LEU A 74 8.84 -21.10 -10.59
CA LEU A 74 8.86 -22.46 -10.04
C LEU A 74 9.53 -23.43 -11.01
N GLY A 75 9.14 -23.42 -12.27
CA GLY A 75 9.73 -24.31 -13.27
C GLY A 75 11.20 -24.01 -13.56
N ALA A 76 11.60 -22.73 -13.56
CA ALA A 76 12.97 -22.30 -13.81
C ALA A 76 13.91 -22.58 -12.62
N THR A 77 13.43 -22.41 -11.39
CA THR A 77 14.29 -22.40 -10.18
C THR A 77 14.01 -23.55 -9.20
N GLY A 78 12.83 -24.16 -9.26
CA GLY A 78 12.32 -25.06 -8.23
C GLY A 78 11.82 -24.37 -6.96
N ALA A 79 11.88 -23.03 -6.90
CA ALA A 79 11.40 -22.24 -5.76
C ALA A 79 10.01 -21.67 -6.04
N GLN A 80 9.11 -21.77 -5.05
CA GLN A 80 7.80 -21.13 -5.11
C GLN A 80 7.97 -19.62 -4.89
N GLY A 81 7.73 -18.83 -5.93
CA GLY A 81 7.83 -17.36 -5.89
C GLY A 81 6.47 -16.70 -5.69
N VAL A 82 6.37 -15.77 -4.72
CA VAL A 82 5.30 -14.77 -4.63
C VAL A 82 5.88 -13.42 -5.02
N VAL A 83 5.19 -12.67 -5.85
CA VAL A 83 5.67 -11.33 -6.23
C VAL A 83 5.33 -10.34 -5.10
N PRO A 84 6.34 -9.65 -4.54
CA PRO A 84 6.18 -8.83 -3.35
C PRO A 84 5.61 -7.46 -3.71
N THR A 85 4.31 -7.42 -4.02
CA THR A 85 3.60 -6.16 -4.32
C THR A 85 2.53 -5.93 -3.28
N ASN A 86 2.69 -4.87 -2.49
CA ASN A 86 1.82 -4.55 -1.35
C ASN A 86 0.35 -4.54 -1.78
N GLU A 87 0.07 -3.93 -2.92
CA GLU A 87 -1.25 -3.76 -3.51
C GLU A 87 -1.95 -5.10 -3.76
N ALA A 88 -1.25 -6.06 -4.37
CA ALA A 88 -1.80 -7.37 -4.67
C ALA A 88 -2.03 -8.17 -3.39
N ILE A 89 -1.01 -8.26 -2.53
CA ILE A 89 -1.07 -9.04 -1.29
C ILE A 89 -2.17 -8.51 -0.38
N VAL A 90 -2.24 -7.19 -0.21
CA VAL A 90 -3.26 -6.54 0.61
C VAL A 90 -4.64 -6.83 0.06
N SER A 91 -4.84 -6.71 -1.25
CA SER A 91 -6.17 -6.96 -1.82
C SER A 91 -6.59 -8.41 -1.76
N ILE A 92 -5.67 -9.39 -1.85
CA ILE A 92 -5.99 -10.80 -1.63
C ILE A 92 -6.42 -10.99 -0.17
N ALA A 93 -5.64 -10.46 0.78
CA ALA A 93 -5.94 -10.57 2.20
C ALA A 93 -7.25 -9.88 2.62
N GLN A 94 -7.75 -8.90 1.85
CA GLN A 94 -9.04 -8.28 2.12
C GLN A 94 -10.22 -9.24 1.99
N ALA A 95 -10.11 -10.29 1.15
CA ALA A 95 -11.19 -11.26 0.99
C ALA A 95 -11.48 -12.01 2.30
N ASP A 96 -10.44 -12.32 3.07
CA ASP A 96 -10.54 -13.12 4.29
C ASP A 96 -10.58 -12.27 5.57
N PHE A 97 -10.00 -11.07 5.55
CA PHE A 97 -9.73 -10.29 6.77
C PHE A 97 -10.22 -8.84 6.72
N GLY A 98 -10.99 -8.44 5.71
CA GLY A 98 -11.30 -7.02 5.48
C GLY A 98 -11.98 -6.32 6.66
N ALA A 99 -12.86 -7.01 7.39
CA ALA A 99 -13.51 -6.47 8.58
C ALA A 99 -12.50 -6.20 9.73
N GLN A 100 -11.63 -7.17 10.02
CA GLN A 100 -10.59 -7.05 11.03
C GLN A 100 -9.60 -5.92 10.67
N VAL A 101 -9.21 -5.83 9.39
CA VAL A 101 -8.33 -4.76 8.90
C VAL A 101 -8.94 -3.38 9.12
N ALA A 102 -10.22 -3.22 8.79
CA ALA A 102 -10.91 -1.94 8.99
C ALA A 102 -10.94 -1.56 10.47
N TRP A 103 -11.24 -2.50 11.37
CA TRP A 103 -11.22 -2.24 12.81
C TRP A 103 -9.83 -1.91 13.35
N VAL A 104 -8.80 -2.66 12.93
CA VAL A 104 -7.39 -2.37 13.26
C VAL A 104 -7.01 -0.97 12.79
N MET A 105 -7.41 -0.57 11.58
CA MET A 105 -7.14 0.76 11.05
C MET A 105 -7.86 1.87 11.83
N ILE A 106 -9.14 1.71 12.15
CA ILE A 106 -9.92 2.71 12.91
C ILE A 106 -9.35 2.88 14.31
N LEU A 107 -9.21 1.77 15.04
CA LEU A 107 -8.76 1.78 16.42
C LEU A 107 -7.28 2.18 16.51
N GLY A 108 -6.44 1.68 15.60
CA GLY A 108 -5.03 2.03 15.55
C GLY A 108 -4.81 3.49 15.20
N PHE A 109 -5.58 4.04 14.25
CA PHE A 109 -5.54 5.46 13.96
C PHE A 109 -6.01 6.29 15.17
N ALA A 110 -7.16 5.96 15.77
CA ALA A 110 -7.68 6.67 16.94
C ALA A 110 -6.68 6.65 18.11
N LEU A 111 -6.09 5.48 18.41
CA LEU A 111 -5.08 5.33 19.44
C LEU A 111 -3.78 6.08 19.08
N SER A 112 -3.40 6.14 17.79
CA SER A 112 -2.26 6.95 17.35
C SER A 112 -2.45 8.43 17.66
N ILE A 113 -3.69 8.95 17.55
CA ILE A 113 -4.03 10.33 17.92
C ILE A 113 -3.92 10.53 19.42
N VAL A 114 -4.38 9.56 20.23
CA VAL A 114 -4.23 9.59 21.69
C VAL A 114 -2.74 9.60 22.07
N LEU A 115 -1.93 8.74 21.47
CA LEU A 115 -0.49 8.70 21.68
C LEU A 115 0.16 10.02 21.26
N ALA A 116 -0.17 10.57 20.10
CA ALA A 116 0.37 11.84 19.63
C ALA A 116 -0.05 13.03 20.50
N ARG A 117 -1.21 12.95 21.17
CA ARG A 117 -1.71 13.97 22.10
C ARG A 117 -0.98 13.98 23.43
N PHE A 118 -0.83 12.80 24.03
CA PHE A 118 -0.37 12.67 25.43
C PHE A 118 1.12 12.33 25.55
N THR A 119 1.79 11.96 24.46
CA THR A 119 3.24 11.73 24.46
C THR A 119 4.00 12.90 23.82
N PRO A 120 5.33 13.00 24.00
CA PRO A 120 6.16 13.99 23.31
C PRO A 120 6.20 13.79 21.78
N LEU A 121 5.76 12.63 21.28
CA LEU A 121 5.79 12.26 19.88
C LEU A 121 4.57 12.82 19.14
N ARG A 122 4.58 14.14 18.87
CA ARG A 122 3.46 14.85 18.21
C ARG A 122 3.41 14.62 16.70
N TYR A 123 3.49 13.37 16.25
CA TYR A 123 3.39 13.01 14.83
C TYR A 123 2.01 12.45 14.54
N VAL A 124 1.37 12.99 13.50
CA VAL A 124 0.08 12.49 13.02
C VAL A 124 0.31 11.87 11.65
N PHE A 125 0.17 10.55 11.55
CA PHE A 125 0.42 9.79 10.33
C PHE A 125 -0.79 9.90 9.39
N LEU A 126 -0.62 10.57 8.26
CA LEU A 126 -1.72 10.95 7.35
C LEU A 126 -1.70 10.17 6.03
N THR A 127 -0.77 9.23 5.87
CA THR A 127 -0.66 8.40 4.67
C THR A 127 -1.58 7.19 4.77
N GLY A 128 -2.88 7.41 4.56
CA GLY A 128 -3.88 6.38 4.86
C GLY A 128 -3.71 5.07 4.09
N HIS A 129 -3.12 5.06 2.89
CA HIS A 129 -2.95 3.82 2.12
C HIS A 129 -1.87 2.94 2.72
N HIS A 130 -0.82 3.55 3.27
CA HIS A 130 0.15 2.84 4.07
C HIS A 130 -0.45 2.34 5.38
N VAL A 131 -1.31 3.14 6.04
CA VAL A 131 -2.05 2.68 7.24
C VAL A 131 -2.87 1.43 6.90
N PHE A 132 -3.57 1.43 5.76
CA PHE A 132 -4.33 0.28 5.28
C PHE A 132 -3.43 -0.94 4.99
N PHE A 133 -2.29 -0.76 4.31
CA PHE A 133 -1.35 -1.85 4.03
C PHE A 133 -0.77 -2.47 5.31
N MET A 134 -0.35 -1.63 6.27
CA MET A 134 0.20 -2.09 7.54
C MET A 134 -0.87 -2.73 8.43
N ALA A 135 -2.08 -2.18 8.47
CA ALA A 135 -3.22 -2.78 9.15
C ALA A 135 -3.51 -4.18 8.60
N THR A 136 -3.46 -4.34 7.27
CA THR A 136 -3.64 -5.65 6.62
C THR A 136 -2.52 -6.62 6.98
N MET A 137 -1.26 -6.19 6.86
CA MET A 137 -0.11 -7.02 7.20
C MET A 137 -0.16 -7.48 8.67
N LEU A 138 -0.40 -6.59 9.61
CA LEU A 138 -0.52 -6.92 11.04
C LEU A 138 -1.68 -7.90 11.27
N THR A 139 -2.82 -7.67 10.63
CA THR A 139 -3.99 -8.55 10.74
C THR A 139 -3.66 -9.97 10.26
N VAL A 140 -3.07 -10.11 9.07
CA VAL A 140 -2.70 -11.42 8.51
C VAL A 140 -1.67 -12.14 9.37
N VAL A 141 -0.65 -11.43 9.86
CA VAL A 141 0.40 -12.03 10.71
C VAL A 141 -0.16 -12.50 12.05
N LEU A 142 -1.02 -11.71 12.68
CA LEU A 142 -1.65 -12.09 13.95
C LEU A 142 -2.67 -13.22 13.75
N ALA A 143 -3.42 -13.21 12.64
CA ALA A 143 -4.33 -14.30 12.29
C ALA A 143 -3.59 -15.61 12.04
N ALA A 144 -2.44 -15.56 11.35
CA ALA A 144 -1.58 -16.72 11.12
C ALA A 144 -0.95 -17.27 12.42
N ALA A 145 -0.98 -16.51 13.51
CA ALA A 145 -0.61 -16.97 14.86
C ALA A 145 -1.81 -17.51 15.66
N ASP A 146 -2.91 -17.86 14.98
CA ASP A 146 -4.15 -18.40 15.55
C ASP A 146 -4.80 -17.51 16.62
N MET A 147 -4.61 -16.18 16.51
CA MET A 147 -5.23 -15.24 17.42
C MET A 147 -6.73 -15.06 17.13
N GLU A 148 -7.55 -15.15 18.17
CA GLU A 148 -8.98 -14.84 18.08
C GLU A 148 -9.21 -13.39 17.62
N SER A 149 -10.26 -13.15 16.82
CA SER A 149 -10.52 -11.88 16.14
C SER A 149 -10.54 -10.66 17.07
N PHE A 150 -11.12 -10.77 18.27
CA PHE A 150 -11.16 -9.64 19.21
C PHE A 150 -9.74 -9.27 19.69
N THR A 151 -8.98 -10.25 20.18
CA THR A 151 -7.60 -10.06 20.64
C THR A 151 -6.70 -9.56 19.51
N LEU A 152 -6.88 -10.11 18.31
CA LEU A 152 -6.19 -9.69 17.10
C LEU A 152 -6.43 -8.20 16.82
N VAL A 153 -7.69 -7.76 16.81
CA VAL A 153 -8.04 -6.37 16.50
C VAL A 153 -7.40 -5.41 17.51
N ILE A 154 -7.46 -5.75 18.80
CA ILE A 154 -6.85 -4.92 19.85
C ILE A 154 -5.33 -4.87 19.72
N ALA A 155 -4.68 -6.04 19.58
CA ALA A 155 -3.23 -6.12 19.44
C ALA A 155 -2.74 -5.40 18.17
N GLY A 156 -3.40 -5.65 17.03
CA GLY A 156 -3.11 -5.00 15.76
C GLY A 156 -3.28 -3.49 15.83
N ALA A 157 -4.36 -3.00 16.46
CA ALA A 157 -4.60 -1.57 16.66
C ALA A 157 -3.50 -0.92 17.51
N VAL A 158 -3.08 -1.56 18.61
CA VAL A 158 -2.01 -1.06 19.47
C VAL A 158 -0.68 -1.01 18.71
N LEU A 159 -0.32 -2.08 18.00
CA LEU A 159 0.90 -2.14 17.20
C LEU A 159 0.91 -1.07 16.11
N LEU A 160 -0.21 -0.93 15.38
CA LEU A 160 -0.39 0.08 14.34
C LEU A 160 -0.29 1.51 14.91
N ALA A 161 -0.91 1.77 16.05
CA ALA A 161 -0.86 3.09 16.69
C ALA A 161 0.56 3.47 17.10
N VAL A 162 1.29 2.54 17.72
CA VAL A 162 2.67 2.75 18.16
C VAL A 162 3.57 3.01 16.96
N ILE A 163 3.50 2.17 15.93
CA ILE A 163 4.38 2.31 14.76
C ILE A 163 4.08 3.58 13.96
N MET A 164 2.83 4.03 13.89
CA MET A 164 2.44 5.31 13.26
C MET A 164 3.04 6.55 13.94
N VAL A 165 3.30 6.49 15.24
CA VAL A 165 3.85 7.63 15.99
C VAL A 165 5.38 7.54 16.12
N VAL A 166 5.89 6.34 16.32
CA VAL A 166 7.31 6.08 16.57
C VAL A 166 8.14 6.12 15.28
N MET A 167 7.65 5.59 14.16
CA MET A 167 8.44 5.57 12.92
C MET A 167 8.74 6.97 12.36
N PRO A 168 7.77 7.91 12.27
CA PRO A 168 8.08 9.28 11.87
C PRO A 168 9.10 9.93 12.78
N ALA A 169 9.03 9.66 14.09
CA ALA A 169 9.98 10.19 15.06
C ALA A 169 11.42 9.72 14.80
N PHE A 170 11.60 8.43 14.50
CA PHE A 170 12.92 7.89 14.16
C PHE A 170 13.44 8.38 12.81
N ALA A 171 12.57 8.52 11.80
CA ALA A 171 12.98 9.03 10.48
C ALA A 171 13.29 10.55 10.49
N GLN A 172 12.70 11.31 11.43
CA GLN A 172 12.73 12.78 11.42
C GLN A 172 14.12 13.42 11.33
N PRO A 173 15.19 12.93 12.00
CA PRO A 173 16.52 13.52 11.87
C PRO A 173 17.03 13.55 10.43
N TRP A 174 16.74 12.53 9.63
CA TRP A 174 17.10 12.48 8.21
C TRP A 174 16.13 13.31 7.37
N THR A 175 14.83 13.24 7.65
CA THR A 175 13.82 14.06 6.97
C THR A 175 14.17 15.54 7.07
N ARG A 176 14.55 16.04 8.25
CA ARG A 176 14.99 17.44 8.46
C ARG A 176 16.22 17.82 7.63
N LYS A 177 17.18 16.90 7.48
CA LYS A 177 18.39 17.15 6.69
C LYS A 177 18.07 17.24 5.19
N VAL A 178 17.14 16.43 4.71
CA VAL A 178 16.71 16.43 3.31
C VAL A 178 15.83 17.64 3.00
N THR A 179 14.88 17.97 3.87
CA THR A 179 13.91 19.05 3.62
C THR A 179 14.37 20.43 4.04
N GLY A 180 15.41 20.52 4.89
CA GLY A 180 15.88 21.77 5.48
C GLY A 180 14.95 22.37 6.54
N GLY A 181 13.90 21.65 6.97
CA GLY A 181 12.89 22.14 7.90
C GLY A 181 12.30 21.06 8.81
N ASP A 182 11.43 21.47 9.75
CA ASP A 182 10.83 20.59 10.77
C ASP A 182 9.29 20.65 10.79
N THR A 183 8.69 21.16 9.72
CA THR A 183 7.23 21.37 9.59
C THR A 183 6.49 20.11 9.15
N ILE A 184 7.18 19.18 8.50
CA ILE A 184 6.61 17.92 7.97
C ILE A 184 7.47 16.74 8.42
N ALA A 185 6.84 15.56 8.50
CA ALA A 185 7.49 14.31 8.84
C ALA A 185 7.22 13.22 7.80
N MET A 186 8.02 12.15 7.83
CA MET A 186 7.84 10.99 6.97
C MET A 186 6.81 10.01 7.55
N GLY A 187 5.68 9.87 6.90
CA GLY A 187 4.60 8.95 7.26
C GLY A 187 4.54 7.78 6.29
N HIS A 188 5.53 6.88 6.31
CA HIS A 188 5.57 5.72 5.43
C HIS A 188 6.23 4.52 6.13
N PHE A 189 5.73 3.30 5.94
CA PHE A 189 6.20 2.12 6.69
C PHE A 189 7.49 1.48 6.18
N GLY A 190 8.03 1.98 5.06
CA GLY A 190 9.43 1.77 4.66
C GLY A 190 10.47 2.49 5.53
N SER A 191 10.05 3.14 6.63
CA SER A 191 10.89 3.98 7.50
C SER A 191 12.17 3.32 7.96
N LEU A 192 12.16 2.03 8.33
CA LEU A 192 13.39 1.32 8.72
C LEU A 192 14.42 1.24 7.59
N GLY A 193 13.95 1.03 6.35
CA GLY A 193 14.81 1.07 5.16
C GLY A 193 15.41 2.46 4.96
N TYR A 194 14.61 3.52 5.13
CA TYR A 194 15.10 4.90 5.02
C TYR A 194 16.11 5.26 6.11
N ILE A 195 15.86 4.80 7.34
CA ILE A 195 16.76 4.97 8.48
C ILE A 195 18.08 4.23 8.21
N ALA A 196 18.01 2.97 7.76
CA ALA A 196 19.19 2.19 7.43
C ALA A 196 20.00 2.82 6.29
N ALA A 197 19.34 3.27 5.21
CA ALA A 197 19.97 3.96 4.10
C ALA A 197 20.60 5.27 4.54
N GLY A 198 19.88 6.08 5.32
CA GLY A 198 20.37 7.34 5.85
C GLY A 198 21.53 7.16 6.84
N ALA A 199 21.51 6.13 7.68
CA ALA A 199 22.60 5.80 8.59
C ALA A 199 23.83 5.31 7.82
N THR A 200 23.63 4.44 6.83
CA THR A 200 24.70 3.94 5.95
C THR A 200 25.35 5.10 5.20
N GLY A 201 24.55 5.96 4.56
CA GLY A 201 25.04 7.15 3.86
C GLY A 201 25.85 8.10 4.76
N GLN A 202 25.45 8.26 6.03
CA GLN A 202 26.23 9.04 7.01
C GLN A 202 27.53 8.36 7.46
N ALA A 203 27.58 7.03 7.42
CA ALA A 203 28.77 6.26 7.77
C ALA A 203 29.80 6.27 6.64
N VAL A 204 29.37 6.07 5.39
CA VAL A 204 30.29 5.87 4.25
C VAL A 204 30.44 7.09 3.34
N GLY A 205 29.47 8.01 3.32
CA GLY A 205 29.36 9.08 2.32
C GLY A 205 29.75 10.48 2.80
N ARG A 206 30.49 10.60 3.91
CA ARG A 206 30.76 11.91 4.57
C ARG A 206 31.45 12.96 3.68
N THR A 207 32.17 12.53 2.65
CA THR A 207 32.87 13.40 1.69
C THR A 207 32.32 13.28 0.26
N SER A 208 31.24 12.52 0.07
CA SER A 208 30.68 12.24 -1.25
C SER A 208 29.88 13.43 -1.79
N LYS A 209 29.96 13.65 -3.11
CA LYS A 209 29.09 14.61 -3.80
C LYS A 209 27.64 14.13 -3.76
N SER A 210 26.71 15.08 -3.89
CA SER A 210 25.29 14.75 -3.98
C SER A 210 25.01 14.05 -5.32
N THR A 211 24.08 13.11 -5.33
CA THR A 211 23.50 12.57 -6.57
C THR A 211 22.83 13.67 -7.40
N GLU A 212 22.42 14.76 -6.77
CA GLU A 212 21.85 15.92 -7.45
C GLU A 212 22.87 16.67 -8.31
N ASP A 213 24.17 16.45 -8.09
CA ASP A 213 25.23 16.98 -8.96
C ASP A 213 25.44 16.13 -10.22
N MET A 214 24.79 14.96 -10.33
CA MET A 214 24.89 14.07 -11.48
C MET A 214 24.07 14.58 -12.67
N LYS A 215 24.64 14.50 -13.87
CA LYS A 215 23.94 14.80 -15.12
C LYS A 215 23.36 13.52 -15.71
N LEU A 216 22.09 13.25 -15.42
CA LEU A 216 21.38 12.10 -15.96
C LEU A 216 20.95 12.36 -17.43
N PRO A 217 21.07 11.36 -18.33
CA PRO A 217 20.66 11.51 -19.72
C PRO A 217 19.14 11.66 -19.83
N GLU A 218 18.69 12.52 -20.75
CA GLU A 218 17.28 12.84 -20.95
C GLU A 218 16.44 11.61 -21.33
N SER A 219 17.05 10.63 -21.99
CA SER A 219 16.42 9.37 -22.38
C SER A 219 15.92 8.52 -21.21
N LEU A 220 16.42 8.69 -19.98
CA LEU A 220 15.99 7.91 -18.82
C LEU A 220 14.91 8.61 -17.98
N ARG A 221 14.49 9.83 -18.35
CA ARG A 221 13.49 10.60 -17.58
C ARG A 221 12.14 9.92 -17.47
N PHE A 222 11.74 9.10 -18.43
CA PHE A 222 10.46 8.40 -18.41
C PHE A 222 10.35 7.40 -17.25
N LEU A 223 11.49 6.91 -16.72
CA LEU A 223 11.52 6.02 -15.55
C LEU A 223 11.12 6.73 -14.24
N ARG A 224 10.97 8.05 -14.25
CA ARG A 224 10.38 8.80 -13.12
C ARG A 224 8.89 8.54 -12.95
N ASP A 225 8.22 8.04 -13.98
CA ASP A 225 6.84 7.63 -13.87
C ASP A 225 6.76 6.24 -13.23
N SER A 226 6.16 6.16 -12.04
CA SER A 226 6.10 4.92 -11.28
C SER A 226 5.29 3.82 -11.97
N MET A 227 4.29 4.17 -12.79
CA MET A 227 3.53 3.21 -13.58
C MET A 227 4.42 2.60 -14.66
N VAL A 228 5.16 3.44 -15.38
CA VAL A 228 6.07 3.00 -16.45
C VAL A 228 7.23 2.18 -15.89
N ALA A 229 7.83 2.63 -14.79
CA ALA A 229 8.90 1.90 -14.12
C ALA A 229 8.44 0.52 -13.62
N THR A 230 7.24 0.44 -13.03
CA THR A 230 6.67 -0.82 -12.53
C THR A 230 6.39 -1.79 -13.67
N ALA A 231 5.75 -1.33 -14.74
CA ALA A 231 5.43 -2.16 -15.90
C ALA A 231 6.70 -2.70 -16.57
N LEU A 232 7.70 -1.84 -16.81
CA LEU A 232 8.95 -2.24 -17.45
C LEU A 232 9.79 -3.19 -16.59
N SER A 233 9.82 -2.97 -15.28
CA SER A 233 10.48 -3.90 -14.36
C SER A 233 9.83 -5.28 -14.45
N MET A 234 8.49 -5.33 -14.50
CA MET A 234 7.79 -6.61 -14.61
C MET A 234 7.97 -7.27 -15.97
N VAL A 235 7.99 -6.51 -17.06
CA VAL A 235 8.36 -7.02 -18.40
C VAL A 235 9.75 -7.63 -18.38
N LEU A 236 10.73 -6.97 -17.75
CA LEU A 236 12.08 -7.51 -17.61
C LEU A 236 12.09 -8.85 -16.85
N PHE A 237 11.37 -8.94 -15.73
CA PHE A 237 11.24 -10.20 -14.99
C PHE A 237 10.60 -11.30 -15.85
N TYR A 238 9.51 -10.99 -16.56
CA TYR A 238 8.86 -11.92 -17.47
C TYR A 238 9.80 -12.41 -18.57
N ILE A 239 10.61 -11.54 -19.16
CA ILE A 239 11.59 -11.95 -20.19
C ILE A 239 12.66 -12.85 -19.59
N ILE A 240 13.22 -12.50 -18.43
CA ILE A 240 14.26 -13.32 -17.78
C ILE A 240 13.73 -14.70 -17.44
N PHE A 241 12.56 -14.78 -16.79
CA PHE A 241 11.99 -16.05 -16.38
C PHE A 241 11.38 -16.84 -17.53
N SER A 242 10.85 -16.19 -18.57
CA SER A 242 10.37 -16.89 -19.76
C SER A 242 11.51 -17.60 -20.50
N ILE A 243 12.69 -16.95 -20.62
CA ILE A 243 13.90 -17.55 -21.20
C ILE A 243 14.41 -18.69 -20.30
N ALA A 244 14.51 -18.45 -18.99
CA ALA A 244 15.02 -19.46 -18.05
C ALA A 244 14.11 -20.69 -17.96
N TYR A 245 12.79 -20.49 -17.96
CA TYR A 245 11.79 -21.54 -17.99
C TYR A 245 11.90 -22.34 -19.29
N LEU A 246 11.88 -21.66 -20.45
CA LEU A 246 12.05 -22.29 -21.77
C LEU A 246 13.33 -23.13 -21.85
N ALA A 247 14.46 -22.61 -21.35
CA ALA A 247 15.73 -23.31 -21.35
C ALA A 247 15.73 -24.58 -20.48
N ARG A 248 14.88 -24.62 -19.44
CA ARG A 248 14.84 -25.71 -18.47
C ARG A 248 13.80 -26.78 -18.79
N VAL A 249 12.59 -26.37 -19.19
CA VAL A 249 11.47 -27.31 -19.45
C VAL A 249 11.30 -27.64 -20.94
N GLY A 250 11.94 -26.88 -21.83
CA GLY A 250 11.84 -27.06 -23.27
C GLY A 250 10.62 -26.34 -23.89
N ALA A 251 10.57 -26.32 -25.22
CA ALA A 251 9.61 -25.52 -25.98
C ALA A 251 8.15 -25.98 -25.79
N ASP A 252 7.89 -27.29 -25.80
CA ASP A 252 6.53 -27.83 -25.73
C ASP A 252 5.84 -27.45 -24.42
N GLU A 253 6.52 -27.62 -23.28
CA GLU A 253 5.99 -27.28 -21.96
C GLU A 253 5.96 -25.77 -21.71
N ALA A 254 6.95 -25.03 -22.22
CA ALA A 254 6.96 -23.57 -22.10
C ALA A 254 5.81 -22.91 -22.87
N TYR A 255 5.57 -23.35 -24.11
CA TYR A 255 4.53 -22.75 -24.96
C TYR A 255 3.13 -23.14 -24.49
N ALA A 256 2.97 -24.33 -23.90
CA ALA A 256 1.70 -24.78 -23.32
C ALA A 256 1.20 -23.85 -22.20
N LEU A 257 2.09 -23.20 -21.43
CA LEU A 257 1.73 -22.28 -20.35
C LEU A 257 0.79 -21.15 -20.81
N PHE A 258 0.97 -20.68 -22.05
CA PHE A 258 0.14 -19.63 -22.65
C PHE A 258 -0.72 -20.10 -23.82
N GLY A 259 -0.66 -21.39 -24.17
CA GLY A 259 -1.23 -21.89 -25.42
C GLY A 259 -0.57 -21.25 -26.66
N SER A 260 0.71 -20.91 -26.56
CA SER A 260 1.45 -20.24 -27.63
C SER A 260 1.74 -21.18 -28.80
N ALA A 261 1.54 -20.69 -30.03
CA ALA A 261 1.81 -21.46 -31.24
C ALA A 261 3.32 -21.59 -31.55
N ASP A 262 4.11 -20.59 -31.15
CA ASP A 262 5.55 -20.52 -31.36
C ASP A 262 6.22 -19.64 -30.30
N GLY A 263 7.56 -19.59 -30.36
CA GLY A 263 8.37 -18.81 -29.43
C GLY A 263 8.12 -17.30 -29.51
N GLY A 264 7.81 -16.77 -30.70
CA GLY A 264 7.48 -15.35 -30.86
C GLY A 264 6.21 -14.99 -30.11
N ASN A 265 5.15 -15.79 -30.28
CA ASN A 265 3.90 -15.63 -29.54
C ASN A 265 4.12 -15.76 -28.02
N TYR A 266 4.96 -16.71 -27.58
CA TYR A 266 5.29 -16.91 -26.17
C TYR A 266 5.98 -15.68 -25.52
N PHE A 267 7.00 -15.11 -26.18
CA PHE A 267 7.68 -13.92 -25.67
C PHE A 267 6.80 -12.67 -25.72
N VAL A 268 6.02 -12.47 -26.78
CA VAL A 268 5.07 -11.35 -26.86
C VAL A 268 4.01 -11.46 -25.76
N THR A 269 3.51 -12.66 -25.48
CA THR A 269 2.55 -12.89 -24.40
C THR A 269 3.19 -12.63 -23.03
N SER A 270 4.44 -13.04 -22.82
CA SER A 270 5.20 -12.72 -21.61
C SER A 270 5.35 -11.20 -21.39
N ILE A 271 5.66 -10.45 -22.45
CA ILE A 271 5.70 -8.98 -22.40
C ILE A 271 4.33 -8.40 -22.04
N MET A 272 3.26 -8.91 -22.69
CA MET A 272 1.90 -8.48 -22.43
C MET A 272 1.52 -8.66 -20.96
N GLN A 273 1.87 -9.80 -20.35
CA GLN A 273 1.61 -10.05 -18.93
C GLN A 273 2.36 -9.06 -18.03
N GLY A 274 3.63 -8.76 -18.32
CA GLY A 274 4.37 -7.74 -17.59
C GLY A 274 3.75 -6.34 -17.69
N LEU A 275 3.21 -5.97 -18.85
CA LEU A 275 2.47 -4.71 -19.03
C LEU A 275 1.13 -4.72 -18.29
N MET A 276 0.38 -5.83 -18.35
CA MET A 276 -0.90 -6.00 -17.66
C MET A 276 -0.75 -5.92 -16.14
N PHE A 277 0.36 -6.42 -15.60
CA PHE A 277 0.72 -6.20 -14.20
C PHE A 277 0.79 -4.69 -13.86
N GLY A 278 1.48 -3.90 -14.68
CA GLY A 278 1.54 -2.45 -14.52
C GLY A 278 0.17 -1.77 -14.61
N VAL A 279 -0.71 -2.23 -15.51
CA VAL A 279 -2.11 -1.78 -15.61
C VAL A 279 -2.88 -2.11 -14.33
N GLY A 280 -2.76 -3.33 -13.81
CA GLY A 280 -3.39 -3.74 -12.56
C GLY A 280 -2.98 -2.84 -11.39
N VAL A 281 -1.68 -2.58 -11.25
CA VAL A 281 -1.15 -1.65 -10.24
C VAL A 281 -1.73 -0.24 -10.42
N ALA A 282 -1.82 0.27 -11.66
CA ALA A 282 -2.41 1.58 -11.92
C ALA A 282 -3.89 1.67 -11.47
N ILE A 283 -4.68 0.63 -11.72
CA ILE A 283 -6.08 0.54 -11.27
C ILE A 283 -6.13 0.52 -9.74
N ILE A 284 -5.28 -0.27 -9.08
CA ILE A 284 -5.21 -0.32 -7.61
C ILE A 284 -4.88 1.07 -7.05
N LEU A 285 -3.86 1.74 -7.58
CA LEU A 285 -3.46 3.07 -7.14
C LEU A 285 -4.59 4.10 -7.33
N PHE A 286 -5.37 3.99 -8.41
CA PHE A 286 -6.55 4.84 -8.61
C PHE A 286 -7.63 4.58 -7.56
N GLY A 287 -7.94 3.31 -7.28
CA GLY A 287 -8.87 2.92 -6.22
C GLY A 287 -8.43 3.42 -4.85
N VAL A 288 -7.18 3.15 -4.47
CA VAL A 288 -6.54 3.63 -3.24
C VAL A 288 -6.64 5.16 -3.11
N ARG A 289 -6.23 5.93 -4.14
CA ARG A 289 -6.32 7.40 -4.11
C ARG A 289 -7.75 7.89 -3.91
N THR A 290 -8.72 7.20 -4.52
CA THR A 290 -10.15 7.53 -4.37
C THR A 290 -10.63 7.32 -2.94
N ILE A 291 -10.28 6.18 -2.33
CA ILE A 291 -10.58 5.90 -0.90
C ILE A 291 -9.95 6.98 -0.01
N LEU A 292 -8.67 7.27 -0.22
CA LEU A 292 -7.93 8.23 0.59
C LEU A 292 -8.43 9.66 0.47
N GLY A 293 -8.90 10.06 -0.72
CA GLY A 293 -9.44 11.40 -0.94
C GLY A 293 -10.60 11.74 0.00
N GLU A 294 -11.30 10.73 0.51
CA GLU A 294 -12.42 10.91 1.43
C GLU A 294 -12.07 10.48 2.87
N LEU A 295 -11.30 9.40 3.06
CA LEU A 295 -10.85 8.97 4.40
C LEU A 295 -9.87 9.96 5.03
N VAL A 296 -8.87 10.46 4.31
CA VAL A 296 -7.83 11.31 4.89
C VAL A 296 -8.41 12.63 5.42
N PRO A 297 -9.23 13.40 4.69
CA PRO A 297 -9.86 14.60 5.24
C PRO A 297 -10.76 14.32 6.43
N ALA A 298 -11.52 13.21 6.40
CA ALA A 298 -12.37 12.78 7.49
C ALA A 298 -11.56 12.58 8.79
N PHE A 299 -10.35 12.02 8.67
CA PHE A 299 -9.45 11.80 9.80
C PHE A 299 -8.59 13.02 10.18
N GLN A 300 -8.12 13.81 9.21
CA GLN A 300 -7.33 15.03 9.44
C GLN A 300 -8.08 16.07 10.27
N GLY A 301 -9.35 16.33 9.94
CA GLY A 301 -10.13 17.34 10.67
C GLY A 301 -10.38 16.95 12.14
N ILE A 302 -10.29 15.66 12.47
CA ILE A 302 -10.34 15.17 13.85
C ILE A 302 -8.96 15.41 14.50
N ALA A 303 -7.87 15.03 13.82
CA ALA A 303 -6.52 15.16 14.35
C ALA A 303 -6.11 16.63 14.65
N GLU A 304 -6.38 17.57 13.74
CA GLU A 304 -5.99 18.98 13.90
C GLU A 304 -6.66 19.65 15.11
N ARG A 305 -7.91 19.30 15.40
CA ARG A 305 -8.61 19.80 16.59
C ARG A 305 -8.14 19.15 17.88
N VAL A 306 -7.65 17.92 17.81
CA VAL A 306 -7.36 17.08 18.98
C VAL A 306 -5.90 17.19 19.42
N VAL A 307 -4.94 17.42 18.51
CA VAL A 307 -3.48 17.40 18.80
C VAL A 307 -2.79 18.75 18.50
N PRO A 308 -2.71 19.66 19.48
CA PRO A 308 -2.00 20.93 19.33
C PRO A 308 -0.49 20.77 19.06
N GLY A 309 -0.01 21.39 17.98
CA GLY A 309 1.40 21.32 17.56
C GLY A 309 1.77 19.98 16.92
N ALA A 310 0.79 19.25 16.38
CA ALA A 310 1.03 18.07 15.57
C ALA A 310 1.87 18.40 14.33
N LYS A 311 2.81 17.51 14.01
CA LYS A 311 3.52 17.47 12.74
C LYS A 311 2.82 16.47 11.83
N PRO A 312 2.33 16.90 10.65
CA PRO A 312 1.78 15.99 9.67
C PRO A 312 2.90 15.09 9.13
N ALA A 313 2.74 13.78 9.33
CA ALA A 313 3.60 12.77 8.72
C ALA A 313 2.94 12.30 7.42
N LEU A 314 3.57 12.64 6.29
CA LEU A 314 3.05 12.50 4.94
C LEU A 314 3.86 11.48 4.14
N ASP A 315 3.31 11.06 3.01
CA ASP A 315 3.86 10.00 2.17
C ASP A 315 5.26 10.31 1.62
N CYS A 316 6.03 9.28 1.26
CA CYS A 316 7.40 9.40 0.77
C CYS A 316 7.64 10.40 -0.38
N PRO A 317 6.69 10.68 -1.30
CA PRO A 317 6.92 11.67 -2.34
C PRO A 317 7.17 13.10 -1.82
N ILE A 318 6.88 13.40 -0.55
CA ILE A 318 7.18 14.72 0.02
C ILE A 318 8.67 15.07 -0.04
N VAL A 319 9.57 14.09 -0.06
CA VAL A 319 11.02 14.34 -0.14
C VAL A 319 11.55 14.32 -1.57
N PHE A 320 10.78 13.83 -2.54
CA PHE A 320 11.25 13.66 -3.93
C PHE A 320 11.67 14.98 -4.60
N PRO A 321 10.97 16.11 -4.41
CA PRO A 321 11.40 17.38 -4.98
C PRO A 321 12.76 17.89 -4.47
N TYR A 322 13.22 17.41 -3.30
CA TYR A 322 14.48 17.82 -2.70
C TYR A 322 15.68 17.05 -3.26
N ALA A 323 15.46 15.88 -3.86
CA ALA A 323 16.51 15.06 -4.45
C ALA A 323 16.02 14.23 -5.68
N PRO A 324 15.58 14.87 -6.76
CA PRO A 324 14.99 14.19 -7.92
C PRO A 324 15.94 13.27 -8.70
N ASN A 325 17.26 13.46 -8.64
CA ASN A 325 18.20 12.51 -9.24
C ASN A 325 18.35 11.26 -8.35
N ALA A 326 18.38 11.43 -7.03
CA ALA A 326 18.39 10.32 -6.08
C ALA A 326 17.16 9.42 -6.20
N VAL A 327 15.99 9.98 -6.54
CA VAL A 327 14.75 9.20 -6.76
C VAL A 327 14.83 8.34 -8.02
N LEU A 328 15.60 8.76 -9.03
CA LEU A 328 15.76 7.99 -10.27
C LEU A 328 16.75 6.83 -10.11
N ILE A 329 17.79 7.01 -9.30
CA ILE A 329 18.85 6.03 -9.05
C ILE A 329 18.34 4.93 -8.12
#